data_AF-A0A370AZ77-F1
#
_entry.id   AF-A0A370AZ77-F1
#
_cell.length_a   1.000
_cell.length_b   1.000
_cell.length_c   1.000
_cell.angle_alpha   90.00
_cell.angle_beta   90.00
_cell.angle_gamma   90.00
#
_symmetry.space_group_name_H-M   'P 1'
#
loop_
_entity.id
_entity.type
_entity.pdbx_description
1 polymer ?
#
loop_
_entity_poly.entity_id
_entity_poly.type
_entity_poly.pdbx_seq_one_letter_code
_entity_poly.pdbx_strand_id
1 'polypeptide(L)'
;MKSCIFYVVIRENYDTDHNDFFPYISSEYVKIAKNFRQGIKYPVLAVKDVTIVAEDENVVETSQFLVPTENQNFMWVQSEIFKFAGTTPE
;
A
#
# COMPACT_ATOMS: atom_id res chain seq x y z
N MET A 1 12.68 11.40 17.66
CA MET A 1 12.11 11.34 16.29
C MET A 1 10.72 11.96 16.34
N LYS A 2 10.45 13.04 15.61
CA LYS A 2 9.06 13.50 15.41
C LYS A 2 8.43 12.53 14.41
N SER A 3 7.44 11.77 14.83
CA SER A 3 6.61 10.96 13.94
C SER A 3 5.91 11.93 12.99
N CYS A 4 6.34 11.96 11.73
CA CYS A 4 5.69 12.75 10.70
C CYS A 4 4.66 11.84 10.03
N ILE A 5 3.38 12.22 10.10
CA ILE A 5 2.35 11.54 9.32
C ILE A 5 2.60 11.89 7.86
N PHE A 6 2.71 10.87 7.02
CA PHE A 6 2.75 11.05 5.58
C PHE A 6 1.50 10.45 4.94
N TYR A 7 1.21 10.93 3.75
CA TYR A 7 0.01 10.59 3.02
C TYR A 7 0.38 9.79 1.78
N VAL A 8 -0.52 8.90 1.40
CA VAL A 8 -0.38 8.07 0.22
C VAL A 8 -1.66 8.08 -0.60
N VAL A 9 -1.52 7.91 -1.92
CA VAL A 9 -2.63 7.73 -2.85
C VAL A 9 -2.55 6.34 -3.43
N ILE A 10 -3.70 5.74 -3.72
CA ILE A 10 -3.73 4.47 -4.44
C ILE A 10 -3.21 4.67 -5.87
N ARG A 11 -2.45 3.69 -6.38
CA ARG A 11 -2.00 3.68 -7.77
C ARG A 11 -3.18 3.52 -8.73
N GLU A 12 -3.17 4.28 -9.83
CA GLU A 12 -4.30 4.32 -10.77
C GLU A 12 -4.42 3.07 -11.65
N ASN A 13 -3.29 2.56 -12.13
CA ASN A 13 -3.21 1.35 -12.96
C ASN A 13 -2.45 0.25 -12.23
N TYR A 14 -3.11 -0.39 -11.27
CA TYR A 14 -2.48 -1.48 -10.51
C TYR A 14 -2.04 -2.63 -11.42
N ASP A 15 -2.83 -3.01 -12.43
CA ASP A 15 -2.48 -4.15 -13.30
C ASP A 15 -1.22 -3.88 -14.14
N THR A 16 -1.00 -2.63 -14.55
CA THR A 16 0.22 -2.22 -15.27
C THR A 16 1.39 -2.09 -14.30
N ASP A 17 1.19 -1.39 -13.18
CA ASP A 17 2.23 -1.16 -12.16
C ASP A 17 2.66 -2.46 -11.48
N HIS A 18 1.77 -3.44 -11.35
CA HIS A 18 2.05 -4.75 -10.77
C HIS A 18 3.07 -5.53 -11.61
N ASN A 19 2.87 -5.57 -12.93
CA ASN A 19 3.80 -6.25 -13.83
C ASN A 19 5.17 -5.55 -13.90
N ASP A 20 5.18 -4.22 -13.84
CA ASP A 20 6.41 -3.42 -13.99
C ASP A 20 7.24 -3.34 -12.71
N PHE A 21 6.60 -3.34 -11.54
CA PHE A 21 7.30 -3.09 -10.27
C PHE A 21 7.22 -4.25 -9.29
N PHE A 22 6.21 -5.12 -9.37
CA PHE A 22 5.93 -6.08 -8.30
C PHE A 22 5.31 -7.41 -8.78
N PRO A 23 5.97 -8.17 -9.66
CA PRO A 23 5.40 -9.39 -10.26
C PRO A 23 5.08 -10.50 -9.23
N TYR A 24 5.62 -10.38 -8.03
CA TYR A 24 5.45 -11.35 -6.93
C TYR A 24 4.27 -11.03 -5.99
N ILE A 25 3.59 -9.90 -6.18
CA ILE A 25 2.46 -9.53 -5.32
C ILE A 25 1.19 -10.26 -5.76
N SER A 26 0.52 -10.93 -4.82
CA SER A 26 -0.70 -11.69 -5.12
C SER A 26 -1.78 -10.85 -5.83
N SER A 27 -2.50 -11.45 -6.77
CA SER A 27 -3.70 -10.86 -7.39
C SER A 27 -4.80 -10.50 -6.38
N GLU A 28 -4.74 -11.01 -5.15
CA GLU A 28 -5.63 -10.58 -4.07
C GLU A 28 -5.45 -9.11 -3.67
N TYR A 29 -4.28 -8.52 -3.90
CA TYR A 29 -4.04 -7.10 -3.63
C TYR A 29 -4.84 -6.19 -4.58
N VAL A 30 -5.18 -6.66 -5.78
CA VAL A 30 -6.14 -5.99 -6.69
C VAL A 30 -7.53 -5.88 -6.04
N LYS A 31 -7.92 -6.86 -5.23
CA LYS A 31 -9.20 -6.81 -4.50
C LYS A 31 -9.13 -5.85 -3.33
N ILE A 32 -7.98 -5.79 -2.64
CA ILE A 32 -7.75 -4.87 -1.51
C ILE A 32 -7.76 -3.41 -1.99
N ALA A 33 -7.14 -3.14 -3.14
CA ALA A 33 -7.14 -1.84 -3.80
C ALA A 33 -8.55 -1.24 -3.96
N LYS A 34 -9.58 -2.06 -4.19
CA LYS A 34 -10.98 -1.60 -4.33
C LYS A 34 -11.59 -1.00 -3.06
N ASN A 35 -10.95 -1.17 -1.90
CA ASN A 35 -11.38 -0.54 -0.64
C ASN A 35 -10.93 0.93 -0.52
N PHE A 36 -10.17 1.44 -1.50
CA PHE A 36 -9.67 2.80 -1.56
C PHE A 36 -10.15 3.50 -2.83
N ARG A 37 -10.35 4.82 -2.74
CA ARG A 37 -10.74 5.66 -3.86
C ARG A 37 -9.51 6.32 -4.47
N GLN A 38 -9.47 6.33 -5.79
CA GLN A 38 -8.42 7.03 -6.55
C GLN A 38 -8.46 8.53 -6.26
N GLY A 39 -7.27 9.15 -6.24
CA GLY A 39 -7.10 10.57 -5.96
C GLY A 39 -7.29 11.00 -4.50
N ILE A 40 -7.70 10.10 -3.60
CA ILE A 40 -7.81 10.40 -2.17
C ILE A 40 -6.47 10.14 -1.48
N LYS A 41 -6.04 11.12 -0.67
CA LYS A 41 -4.87 11.02 0.20
C LYS A 41 -5.24 10.33 1.51
N TYR A 42 -4.68 9.15 1.73
CA TYR A 42 -4.83 8.37 2.95
C TYR A 42 -3.64 8.62 3.88
N PRO A 43 -3.87 8.94 5.17
CA PRO A 43 -2.78 9.03 6.13
C PRO A 43 -2.23 7.64 6.46
N VAL A 44 -0.91 7.50 6.48
CA VAL A 44 -0.25 6.30 7.00
C VAL A 44 -0.08 6.45 8.51
N LEU A 45 -0.79 5.61 9.26
CA LEU A 45 -0.84 5.67 10.72
C LEU A 45 0.29 4.88 11.39
N ALA A 46 0.71 3.81 10.74
CA ALA A 46 1.82 2.97 11.17
C ALA A 46 2.45 2.27 9.97
N VAL A 47 3.73 1.94 10.11
CA VAL A 47 4.49 1.15 9.14
C VAL A 47 4.99 -0.10 9.86
N LYS A 48 4.92 -1.24 9.18
CA LYS A 48 5.45 -2.51 9.65
C LYS A 48 6.32 -3.11 8.55
N ASP A 49 7.55 -3.44 8.87
CA ASP A 49 8.40 -4.20 7.94
C ASP A 49 8.00 -5.67 7.93
N VAL A 50 7.99 -6.25 6.73
CA VAL A 50 7.53 -7.62 6.51
C VAL A 50 8.40 -8.30 5.47
N THR A 51 8.67 -9.58 5.73
CA THR A 51 9.35 -10.45 4.79
C THR A 51 8.32 -11.42 4.23
N ILE A 52 8.21 -11.49 2.91
CA ILE A 52 7.31 -12.39 2.19
C ILE A 52 8.16 -13.46 1.54
N VAL A 53 7.74 -14.71 1.71
CA VAL A 53 8.28 -15.83 0.95
C VAL A 53 7.32 -16.06 -0.20
N ALA A 54 7.77 -15.74 -1.42
CA ALA A 54 6.99 -15.96 -2.63
C ALA A 54 6.91 -17.47 -2.96
N GLU A 55 5.98 -17.84 -3.85
CA GLU A 55 5.75 -19.25 -4.23
C GLU A 55 6.97 -19.90 -4.91
N ASP A 56 7.86 -19.09 -5.49
CA ASP A 56 9.13 -19.51 -6.09
C ASP A 56 10.29 -19.56 -5.06
N GLU A 57 9.96 -19.58 -3.77
CA GLU A 57 10.89 -19.55 -2.62
C GLU A 57 11.76 -18.29 -2.52
N ASN A 58 11.50 -17.26 -3.35
CA ASN A 58 12.19 -15.99 -3.21
C ASN A 58 11.74 -15.24 -1.96
N VAL A 59 12.72 -14.71 -1.23
CA VAL A 59 12.50 -13.86 -0.06
C VAL A 59 12.42 -12.42 -0.52
N VAL A 60 11.26 -11.80 -0.32
CA VAL A 60 10.99 -10.41 -0.68
C VAL A 60 10.80 -9.60 0.60
N GLU A 61 11.64 -8.60 0.81
CA GLU A 61 11.47 -7.61 1.87
C GLU A 61 10.54 -6.48 1.40
N THR A 62 9.54 -6.16 2.23
CA THR A 62 8.49 -5.19 1.94
C THR A 62 8.04 -4.52 3.25
N SER A 63 7.11 -3.56 3.14
CA SER A 63 6.45 -2.96 4.29
C SER A 63 4.94 -2.95 4.12
N GLN A 64 4.21 -2.99 5.23
CA GLN A 64 2.77 -2.74 5.29
C GLN A 64 2.49 -1.39 5.93
N PHE A 65 1.51 -0.69 5.39
CA PHE A 65 0.96 0.55 5.93
C PHE A 65 -0.39 0.26 6.60
N LEU A 66 -0.58 0.83 7.78
CA LEU A 66 -1.89 0.91 8.41
C LEU A 66 -2.60 2.15 7.90
N VAL A 67 -3.66 1.96 7.12
CA VAL A 67 -4.41 3.04 6.46
C VAL A 67 -5.90 2.95 6.80
N PRO A 68 -6.60 4.08 6.94
CA PRO A 68 -8.06 4.08 7.04
C PRO A 68 -8.68 3.72 5.68
N THR A 69 -9.78 3.00 5.71
CA THR A 69 -10.57 2.60 4.54
C THR A 69 -11.86 3.39 4.46
N GLU A 70 -12.50 3.39 3.29
CA GLU A 70 -13.79 4.07 3.09
C GLU A 70 -14.90 3.56 4.03
N ASN A 71 -14.79 2.33 4.51
CA ASN A 71 -15.76 1.69 5.40
C ASN A 71 -15.51 1.98 6.89
N GLN A 72 -14.77 3.06 7.22
CA GLN A 72 -14.42 3.48 8.58
C GLN A 72 -13.64 2.44 9.41
N ASN A 73 -13.02 1.47 8.74
CA ASN A 73 -12.11 0.50 9.36
C ASN A 73 -10.66 0.81 8.99
N PHE A 74 -9.70 0.25 9.74
CA PHE A 74 -8.28 0.31 9.41
C PHE A 74 -7.82 -1.00 8.80
N MET A 75 -6.92 -0.93 7.83
CA MET A 75 -6.38 -2.11 7.17
C MET A 75 -4.86 -2.02 7.07
N TRP A 76 -4.18 -3.12 7.37
CA TRP A 76 -2.79 -3.31 7.01
C TRP A 76 -2.71 -3.73 5.55
N VAL A 77 -2.01 -2.94 4.75
CA VAL A 77 -1.93 -3.16 3.31
C VAL A 77 -0.49 -2.96 2.86
N GLN A 78 -0.05 -3.76 1.89
CA GLN A 78 1.28 -3.61 1.29
C GLN A 78 1.48 -2.19 0.78
N SER A 79 2.64 -1.62 1.11
CA SER A 79 3.03 -0.27 0.74
C SER A 79 3.03 -0.02 -0.77
N GLU A 80 3.23 -1.08 -1.54
CA GLU A 80 3.42 -1.13 -2.97
C GLU A 80 2.15 -0.75 -3.75
N ILE A 81 0.97 -0.97 -3.17
CA ILE A 81 -0.30 -0.57 -3.80
C ILE A 81 -0.47 0.96 -3.83
N PHE A 82 0.37 1.66 -3.04
CA PHE A 82 0.29 3.08 -2.83
C PHE A 82 1.47 3.82 -3.48
N LYS A 83 1.25 5.11 -3.69
CA LYS A 83 2.27 6.08 -4.07
C LYS A 83 2.32 7.17 -3.00
N PHE A 84 3.52 7.60 -2.66
CA PHE A 84 3.71 8.74 -1.76
C PHE A 84 3.02 10.00 -2.31
N ALA A 85 2.26 10.69 -1.45
CA ALA A 85 1.41 11.82 -1.81
C ALA A 85 1.71 13.10 -1.01
N GLY A 86 2.78 13.09 -0.21
CA GLY A 86 3.23 14.23 0.58
C GLY A 86 3.15 14.01 2.08
N THR A 87 3.45 15.07 2.83
CA THR A 87 3.37 15.12 4.30
C THR A 87 2.20 15.98 4.78
N THR A 88 1.37 16.45 3.86
CA THR A 88 0.17 17.26 4.10
C THR A 88 -1.07 16.59 3.51
N PRO A 89 -2.24 16.80 4.11
CA PRO A 89 -3.51 16.24 3.62
C PRO A 89 -4.03 16.90 2.33
N GLU A 90 -3.53 18.09 1.97
CA GLU A 90 -3.82 18.80 0.71
C GLU A 90 -3.05 18.22 -0.45
#